data_AF-A0A6L2PVF4-F1
#
_entry.id   AF-A0A6L2PVF4-F1
#
_cell.length_a   1.000
_cell.length_b   1.000
_cell.length_c   1.000
_cell.angle_alpha   90.00
_cell.angle_beta   90.00
_cell.angle_gamma   90.00
#
_symmetry.space_group_name_H-M   'P 1'
#
loop_
_entity.id
_entity.type
_entity.pdbx_description
1 polymer ?
#
loop_
_entity_poly.entity_id
_entity_poly.type
_entity_poly.pdbx_seq_one_letter_code
_entity_poly.pdbx_strand_id
1 'polypeptide(L)'
;MKKSNQQMHCTYLFNFLLCFSPTCFGVARLVRHKDSIDIKVFRKPTTTDTTIHYTSNHPLEHKLAAFRYMLNRANNLPLKPEDKQQEEMIIKHMAKANGYPTKLIKNLQKKITTQDKHSISDPQTRHKWTTFKYYSPLVRKVTNIFKNTNLRIAFQPTNTIWQLLKHNKNPPNRYSNSGVYSIKCSSCNRFSIGQTGRE
;
A
#
# COMPACT_ATOMS: atom_id res chain seq x y z
N MET A 1 43.73 28.62 3.89
CA MET A 1 43.29 27.47 4.72
C MET A 1 41.76 27.49 4.81
N LYS A 2 41.15 26.30 4.71
CA LYS A 2 39.75 26.04 4.34
C LYS A 2 38.74 26.63 5.36
N LYS A 3 37.76 27.41 4.89
CA LYS A 3 36.50 27.65 5.63
C LYS A 3 35.54 26.50 5.31
N SER A 4 35.27 25.66 6.30
CA SER A 4 34.25 24.62 6.27
C SER A 4 32.86 25.26 6.37
N ASN A 5 32.13 25.31 5.27
CA ASN A 5 30.70 25.63 5.28
C ASN A 5 29.92 24.35 5.60
N GLN A 6 29.44 24.26 6.83
CA GLN A 6 28.57 23.19 7.29
C GLN A 6 27.15 23.50 6.82
N GLN A 7 26.72 22.78 5.78
CA GLN A 7 25.40 22.96 5.17
C GLN A 7 24.36 22.18 5.99
N MET A 8 23.58 22.92 6.76
CA MET A 8 22.48 22.43 7.57
C MET A 8 21.39 21.81 6.66
N HIS A 9 21.25 20.48 6.71
CA HIS A 9 20.13 19.76 6.10
C HIS A 9 18.88 19.94 6.97
N CYS A 10 17.90 20.69 6.48
CA CYS A 10 16.59 20.82 7.12
C CYS A 10 15.56 20.02 6.29
N THR A 11 15.28 18.80 6.70
CA THR A 11 14.27 17.92 6.08
C THR A 11 12.92 18.14 6.75
N TYR A 12 12.02 18.86 6.09
CA TYR A 12 10.62 18.92 6.50
C TYR A 12 9.84 17.78 5.84
N LEU A 13 9.37 16.84 6.68
CA LEU A 13 8.49 15.73 6.31
C LEU A 13 7.04 16.20 6.44
N PHE A 14 6.36 16.44 5.32
CA PHE A 14 4.89 16.53 5.32
C PHE A 14 4.31 15.15 5.03
N ASN A 15 3.76 14.54 6.07
CA ASN A 15 2.98 13.30 6.00
C ASN A 15 1.55 13.63 5.54
N PHE A 16 1.11 13.01 4.44
CA PHE A 16 -0.31 12.76 4.21
C PHE A 16 -0.51 11.25 4.01
N LEU A 17 -1.31 10.69 4.91
CA LEU A 17 -1.56 9.27 5.10
C LEU A 17 -2.62 8.75 4.12
N LEU A 18 -2.35 7.59 3.51
CA LEU A 18 -3.24 6.41 3.33
C LEU A 18 -3.02 5.71 1.97
N CYS A 19 -2.01 4.84 1.90
CA CYS A 19 -2.11 3.56 1.16
C CYS A 19 -1.07 2.56 1.67
N PHE A 20 -1.49 1.64 2.54
CA PHE A 20 -0.66 0.62 3.19
C PHE A 20 -0.38 -0.57 2.25
N SER A 21 0.58 -0.39 1.35
CA SER A 21 1.35 -1.46 0.70
C SER A 21 2.83 -1.13 0.93
N PRO A 22 3.70 -2.08 1.36
CA PRO A 22 5.13 -1.82 1.59
C PRO A 22 5.93 -1.68 0.27
N THR A 23 5.28 -1.23 -0.80
CA THR A 23 5.98 -0.76 -2.00
C THR A 23 6.45 0.65 -1.71
N CYS A 24 7.71 0.79 -1.28
CA CYS A 24 8.38 2.07 -1.06
C CYS A 24 8.03 3.07 -2.18
N PHE A 25 7.11 3.98 -1.87
CA PHE A 25 6.67 5.02 -2.78
C PHE A 25 7.86 5.93 -3.07
N GLY A 26 8.36 5.86 -4.31
CA GLY A 26 9.53 6.65 -4.73
C GLY A 26 9.30 8.13 -4.45
N VAL A 27 10.24 8.72 -3.72
CA VAL A 27 10.24 10.13 -3.33
C VAL A 27 10.63 10.97 -4.55
N ALA A 28 10.15 12.20 -4.66
CA ALA A 28 10.70 13.12 -5.65
C ALA A 28 12.10 13.58 -5.19
N ARG A 29 13.10 13.49 -6.06
CA ARG A 29 14.42 14.11 -5.85
C ARG A 29 14.47 15.43 -6.60
N LEU A 30 14.72 16.49 -5.86
CA LEU A 30 14.99 17.81 -6.38
C LEU A 30 16.49 17.95 -6.65
N VAL A 31 16.86 18.34 -7.85
CA VAL A 31 18.23 18.67 -8.22
C VAL A 31 18.26 20.17 -8.47
N ARG A 32 18.94 20.91 -7.60
CA ARG A 32 19.03 22.37 -7.67
C ARG A 32 20.21 22.77 -8.55
N HIS A 33 19.94 23.61 -9.53
CA HIS A 33 20.91 24.33 -10.33
C HIS A 33 20.96 25.80 -9.89
N LYS A 34 21.82 26.61 -10.52
CA LYS A 34 21.95 28.04 -10.18
C LYS A 34 20.61 28.77 -10.39
N ASP A 35 19.93 28.49 -11.49
CA ASP A 35 18.70 29.21 -11.90
C ASP A 35 17.48 28.31 -12.07
N SER A 36 17.60 27.00 -11.84
CA SER A 36 16.51 26.04 -12.05
C SER A 36 16.49 24.93 -11.01
N ILE A 37 15.35 24.25 -10.89
CA ILE A 37 15.18 23.05 -10.09
C ILE A 37 14.61 21.96 -10.99
N ASP A 38 15.34 20.86 -11.10
CA ASP A 38 14.89 19.68 -11.82
C ASP A 38 14.28 18.68 -10.84
N ILE A 39 13.16 18.07 -11.24
CA ILE A 39 12.51 17.01 -10.48
C ILE A 39 12.81 15.67 -11.14
N LYS A 40 13.24 14.70 -10.34
CA LYS A 40 13.49 13.31 -10.75
C LYS A 40 12.78 12.34 -9.83
N VAL A 41 12.46 11.14 -10.32
CA VAL A 41 11.97 10.05 -9.47
C VAL A 41 13.13 9.42 -8.72
N PHE A 42 13.05 9.37 -7.39
CA PHE A 42 14.04 8.70 -6.55
C PHE A 42 13.54 7.34 -6.07
N ARG A 43 14.41 6.34 -6.21
CA ARG A 43 14.23 4.98 -5.66
C ARG A 43 15.24 4.79 -4.54
N LYS A 44 14.79 4.23 -3.42
CA LYS A 44 15.70 3.93 -2.30
C LYS A 44 16.62 2.77 -2.75
N PRO A 45 17.87 2.69 -2.25
CA PRO A 45 18.73 1.53 -2.52
C PRO A 45 18.11 0.20 -2.08
N THR A 46 17.20 0.24 -1.11
CA THR A 46 16.44 -0.91 -0.59
C THR A 46 15.12 -1.16 -1.33
N THR A 47 14.77 -0.35 -2.33
CA THR A 47 13.57 -0.56 -3.14
C THR A 47 13.74 -1.84 -3.94
N THR A 48 12.94 -2.85 -3.61
CA THR A 48 12.79 -4.05 -4.43
C THR A 48 11.80 -3.78 -5.55
N ASP A 49 12.12 -4.24 -6.76
CA ASP A 49 11.25 -4.13 -7.94
C ASP A 49 10.06 -5.12 -7.90
N THR A 50 9.68 -5.55 -6.70
CA THR A 50 8.67 -6.57 -6.44
C THR A 50 7.29 -5.92 -6.30
N THR A 51 6.33 -6.46 -7.03
CA THR A 51 4.91 -6.13 -6.90
C THR A 51 4.11 -7.42 -6.69
N ILE A 52 2.79 -7.33 -6.54
CA ILE A 52 1.96 -8.53 -6.53
C ILE A 52 2.13 -9.22 -7.88
N HIS A 53 2.61 -10.46 -7.90
CA HIS A 53 2.84 -11.20 -9.14
C HIS A 53 1.55 -11.37 -9.95
N TYR A 54 1.65 -11.41 -11.29
CA TYR A 54 0.49 -11.47 -12.19
C TYR A 54 -0.41 -12.70 -11.94
N THR A 55 0.19 -13.85 -11.64
CA THR A 55 -0.53 -15.11 -11.39
C THR A 55 -1.15 -15.20 -10.01
N SER A 56 -0.84 -14.28 -9.09
CA SER A 56 -1.39 -14.29 -7.75
C SER A 56 -2.91 -14.13 -7.76
N ASN A 57 -3.58 -14.85 -6.86
CA ASN A 57 -5.03 -14.83 -6.69
C ASN A 57 -5.51 -13.54 -5.99
N HIS A 58 -5.39 -12.42 -6.70
CA HIS A 58 -5.79 -11.10 -6.25
C HIS A 58 -6.63 -10.42 -7.33
N PRO A 59 -7.53 -9.49 -6.96
CA PRO A 59 -8.21 -8.63 -7.93
C PRO A 59 -7.21 -7.94 -8.85
N LEU A 60 -7.54 -7.83 -10.14
CA LEU A 60 -6.68 -7.17 -11.11
C LEU A 60 -6.44 -5.69 -10.75
N GLU A 61 -7.40 -5.03 -10.13
CA GLU A 61 -7.31 -3.65 -9.67
C GLU A 61 -6.21 -3.47 -8.63
N HIS A 62 -6.07 -4.44 -7.71
CA HIS A 62 -5.03 -4.41 -6.66
C HIS A 62 -3.66 -4.71 -7.28
N LYS A 63 -3.58 -5.70 -8.16
CA LYS A 63 -2.39 -6.07 -8.92
C LYS A 63 -1.83 -4.89 -9.73
N LEU A 64 -2.72 -4.14 -10.39
CA LEU A 64 -2.34 -2.99 -11.21
C LEU A 64 -2.14 -1.69 -10.42
N ALA A 65 -2.44 -1.65 -9.11
CA ALA A 65 -2.41 -0.42 -8.33
C ALA A 65 -1.01 0.23 -8.30
N ALA A 66 0.05 -0.57 -8.14
CA ALA A 66 1.42 -0.09 -8.15
C ALA A 66 1.79 0.55 -9.52
N PHE A 67 1.45 -0.12 -10.62
CA PHE A 67 1.71 0.40 -11.96
C PHE A 67 0.90 1.65 -12.27
N ARG A 68 -0.37 1.71 -11.84
CA ARG A 68 -1.20 2.93 -11.95
C ARG A 68 -0.54 4.10 -11.24
N TYR A 69 -0.09 3.89 -10.00
CA TYR A 69 0.59 4.91 -9.22
C TYR A 69 1.87 5.40 -9.93
N MET A 70 2.73 4.49 -10.39
CA MET A 70 3.98 4.87 -11.05
C MET A 70 3.74 5.64 -12.35
N LEU A 71 2.78 5.21 -13.17
CA LEU A 71 2.42 5.88 -14.43
C LEU A 71 1.78 7.26 -14.18
N ASN A 72 0.86 7.36 -13.22
CA ASN A 72 0.28 8.65 -12.83
C ASN A 72 1.37 9.62 -12.33
N ARG A 73 2.28 9.12 -11.48
CA ARG A 73 3.40 9.91 -10.98
C ARG A 73 4.28 10.43 -12.12
N ALA A 74 4.65 9.56 -13.05
CA ALA A 74 5.46 9.92 -14.21
C ALA A 74 4.78 10.96 -15.13
N ASN A 75 3.44 11.00 -15.15
CA ASN A 75 2.68 11.98 -15.92
C ASN A 75 2.48 13.31 -15.18
N ASN A 76 2.34 13.27 -13.87
CA ASN A 76 2.00 14.45 -13.06
C ASN A 76 3.23 15.21 -12.54
N LEU A 77 4.39 14.57 -12.45
CA LEU A 77 5.64 15.24 -12.10
C LEU A 77 6.22 15.97 -13.33
N PRO A 78 6.76 17.20 -13.16
CA PRO A 78 7.46 17.93 -14.22
C PRO A 78 8.86 17.34 -14.44
N LEU A 79 8.91 16.12 -14.96
CA LEU A 79 10.15 15.42 -15.30
C LEU A 79 10.67 15.91 -16.65
N LYS A 80 12.00 15.89 -16.82
CA LYS A 80 12.60 16.04 -18.15
C LYS A 80 12.17 14.89 -19.08
N PRO A 81 12.13 15.11 -20.40
CA PRO A 81 11.75 14.07 -21.36
C PRO A 81 12.55 12.77 -21.19
N GLU A 82 13.86 12.88 -20.96
CA GLU A 82 14.76 11.74 -20.79
C GLU A 82 14.46 10.99 -19.48
N ASP A 83 14.24 11.74 -18.40
CA ASP A 83 13.89 11.17 -17.09
C ASP A 83 12.53 10.48 -17.12
N LYS A 84 11.56 11.02 -17.88
CA LYS A 84 10.25 10.40 -18.11
C LYS A 84 10.37 9.11 -18.91
N GLN A 85 11.14 9.11 -19.99
CA GLN A 85 11.40 7.90 -20.79
C GLN A 85 12.08 6.80 -19.96
N GLN A 86 13.06 7.17 -19.14
CA GLN A 86 13.73 6.25 -18.22
C GLN A 86 12.75 5.65 -17.21
N GLU A 87 11.88 6.48 -16.62
CA GLU A 87 10.85 6.02 -15.69
C GLU A 87 9.89 5.02 -16.35
N GLU A 88 9.45 5.29 -17.58
CA GLU A 88 8.60 4.37 -18.34
C GLU A 88 9.31 3.03 -18.66
N MET A 89 10.60 3.07 -18.97
CA MET A 89 11.40 1.86 -19.21
C MET A 89 11.49 1.01 -17.94
N ILE A 90 11.74 1.64 -16.78
CA ILE A 90 11.78 0.94 -15.49
C ILE A 90 10.42 0.31 -15.17
N ILE A 91 9.32 1.04 -15.35
CA ILE A 91 7.96 0.50 -15.13
C ILE A 91 7.69 -0.73 -16.00
N LYS A 92 8.09 -0.70 -17.28
CA LYS A 92 7.96 -1.84 -18.20
C LYS A 92 8.83 -3.02 -17.77
N HIS A 93 10.05 -2.76 -17.32
CA HIS A 93 10.95 -3.79 -16.80
C HIS A 93 10.37 -4.47 -15.55
N MET A 94 9.94 -3.69 -14.56
CA MET A 94 9.28 -4.20 -13.35
C MET A 94 8.05 -5.04 -13.68
N ALA A 95 7.23 -4.60 -14.63
CA ALA A 95 6.04 -5.35 -15.05
C ALA A 95 6.41 -6.70 -15.65
N LYS A 96 7.42 -6.75 -16.53
CA LYS A 96 7.92 -7.99 -17.12
C LYS A 96 8.47 -8.93 -16.04
N ALA A 97 9.27 -8.41 -15.10
CA ALA A 97 9.85 -9.18 -14.01
C ALA A 97 8.77 -9.80 -13.09
N ASN A 98 7.63 -9.13 -12.91
CA ASN A 98 6.50 -9.63 -12.12
C ASN A 98 5.44 -10.38 -12.96
N GLY A 99 5.76 -10.78 -14.19
CA GLY A 99 4.93 -11.65 -15.03
C GLY A 99 3.75 -10.97 -15.73
N TYR A 100 3.71 -9.63 -15.81
CA TYR A 100 2.60 -8.91 -16.42
C TYR A 100 2.70 -8.87 -17.95
N PRO A 101 1.60 -9.12 -18.69
CA PRO A 101 1.57 -8.96 -20.14
C PRO A 101 1.84 -7.50 -20.57
N THR A 102 2.75 -7.29 -21.52
CA THR A 102 3.10 -5.93 -22.00
C THR A 102 1.90 -5.16 -22.53
N LYS A 103 0.97 -5.85 -23.22
CA LYS A 103 -0.28 -5.26 -23.73
C LYS A 103 -1.14 -4.67 -22.60
N LEU A 104 -1.19 -5.33 -21.44
CA LEU A 104 -1.96 -4.87 -20.29
C LEU A 104 -1.41 -3.55 -19.74
N ILE A 105 -0.09 -3.43 -19.62
CA ILE A 105 0.57 -2.21 -19.14
C ILE A 105 0.43 -1.07 -20.16
N LYS A 106 0.58 -1.35 -21.46
CA LYS A 106 0.35 -0.38 -22.53
C LYS A 106 -1.09 0.18 -22.49
N ASN A 107 -2.07 -0.70 -22.33
CA ASN A 107 -3.48 -0.29 -22.21
C ASN A 107 -3.71 0.55 -20.95
N LEU A 108 -3.06 0.20 -19.84
CA LEU A 108 -3.13 0.97 -18.61
C LEU A 108 -2.56 2.39 -18.79
N GLN A 109 -1.39 2.52 -19.41
CA GLN A 109 -0.77 3.81 -19.73
C GLN A 109 -1.68 4.66 -20.62
N LYS A 110 -2.23 4.08 -21.69
CA LYS A 110 -3.17 4.77 -22.58
C LYS A 110 -4.39 5.28 -21.82
N LYS A 111 -4.99 4.43 -20.97
CA LYS A 111 -6.17 4.79 -20.17
C LYS A 111 -5.89 5.99 -19.28
N ILE A 112 -4.75 5.99 -18.57
CA ILE A 112 -4.34 7.10 -17.70
C ILE A 112 -4.26 8.41 -18.49
N THR A 113 -3.53 8.42 -19.61
CA THR A 113 -3.38 9.63 -20.44
C THR A 113 -4.69 10.12 -21.06
N THR A 114 -5.67 9.24 -21.29
CA THR A 114 -6.98 9.63 -21.85
C THR A 114 -8.00 10.10 -20.80
N GLN A 115 -7.88 9.65 -19.54
CA GLN A 115 -8.87 9.97 -18.50
C GLN A 115 -8.82 11.44 -18.04
N ASP A 116 -7.69 12.11 -18.20
CA ASP A 116 -7.54 13.54 -17.87
C ASP A 116 -8.34 14.48 -18.80
N LYS A 117 -8.94 13.96 -19.89
CA LYS A 117 -9.65 14.78 -20.90
C LYS A 117 -11.18 14.73 -20.82
N HIS A 118 -11.76 13.84 -20.00
CA HIS A 118 -13.21 13.68 -19.90
C HIS A 118 -13.69 13.77 -18.44
N SER A 119 -13.65 14.98 -17.88
CA SER A 119 -14.52 15.35 -16.77
C SER A 119 -15.79 15.99 -17.33
N ILE A 120 -16.67 15.16 -17.91
CA ILE A 120 -18.07 15.53 -18.08
C ILE A 120 -18.80 14.94 -16.88
N SER A 121 -19.30 15.83 -16.03
CA SER A 121 -20.11 15.54 -14.86
C SER A 121 -21.36 14.75 -15.28
N ASP A 122 -21.31 13.43 -15.10
CA ASP A 122 -22.51 12.59 -15.11
C ASP A 122 -23.36 12.99 -13.89
N PRO A 123 -24.69 13.21 -14.02
CA PRO A 123 -25.56 13.47 -12.88
C PRO A 123 -25.27 12.51 -11.73
N GLN A 124 -25.12 13.10 -10.55
CA GLN A 124 -24.56 12.51 -9.35
C GLN A 124 -25.45 11.39 -8.79
N THR A 125 -25.51 10.23 -9.47
CA THR A 125 -26.16 9.04 -8.94
C THR A 125 -25.34 8.54 -7.76
N ARG A 126 -25.90 8.69 -6.55
CA ARG A 126 -25.29 8.20 -5.31
C ARG A 126 -25.24 6.68 -5.32
N HIS A 127 -24.14 6.13 -5.81
CA HIS A 127 -23.89 4.70 -5.76
C HIS A 127 -23.66 4.22 -4.34
N LYS A 128 -24.30 3.11 -3.98
CA LYS A 128 -24.05 2.40 -2.72
C LYS A 128 -22.90 1.42 -2.93
N TRP A 129 -21.93 1.40 -2.03
CA TRP A 129 -20.78 0.48 -2.10
C TRP A 129 -20.99 -0.73 -1.22
N THR A 130 -20.59 -1.89 -1.71
CA THR A 130 -20.50 -3.14 -0.94
C THR A 130 -19.21 -3.87 -1.25
N THR A 131 -18.77 -4.77 -0.37
CA THR A 131 -17.46 -5.42 -0.47
C THR A 131 -17.60 -6.93 -0.53
N PHE A 132 -16.96 -7.56 -1.51
CA PHE A 132 -16.87 -9.01 -1.65
C PHE A 132 -15.46 -9.51 -1.39
N LYS A 133 -15.34 -10.69 -0.78
CA LYS A 133 -14.05 -11.40 -0.71
C LYS A 133 -13.69 -11.95 -2.08
N TYR A 134 -12.47 -11.70 -2.52
CA TYR A 134 -11.96 -12.21 -3.78
C TYR A 134 -11.40 -13.62 -3.61
N TYR A 135 -12.23 -14.64 -3.88
CA TYR A 135 -11.80 -16.04 -3.83
C TYR A 135 -11.26 -16.55 -5.17
N SER A 136 -11.80 -16.09 -6.30
CA SER A 136 -11.30 -16.44 -7.64
C SER A 136 -11.79 -15.45 -8.71
N PRO A 137 -11.24 -15.52 -9.94
CA PRO A 137 -11.74 -14.75 -11.08
C PRO A 137 -13.24 -14.94 -11.36
N LEU A 138 -13.83 -16.07 -10.95
CA LEU A 138 -15.26 -16.36 -11.13
C LEU A 138 -16.18 -15.39 -10.38
N VAL A 139 -15.71 -14.80 -9.28
CA VAL A 139 -16.47 -13.77 -8.54
C VAL A 139 -16.91 -12.62 -9.46
N ARG A 140 -16.13 -12.32 -10.51
CA ARG A 140 -16.49 -11.25 -11.45
C ARG A 140 -17.79 -11.53 -12.21
N LYS A 141 -18.09 -12.81 -12.47
CA LYS A 141 -19.38 -13.20 -13.07
C LYS A 141 -20.53 -12.84 -12.14
N VAL A 142 -20.37 -13.05 -10.83
CA VAL A 142 -21.35 -12.63 -9.82
C VAL A 142 -21.48 -11.11 -9.80
N THR A 143 -20.36 -10.37 -9.85
CA THR A 143 -20.45 -8.89 -9.87
C THR A 143 -21.11 -8.31 -11.12
N ASN A 144 -21.14 -9.05 -12.23
CA ASN A 144 -21.85 -8.62 -13.43
C ASN A 144 -23.36 -8.53 -13.22
N ILE A 145 -23.92 -9.35 -12.33
CA ILE A 145 -25.36 -9.34 -11.99
C ILE A 145 -25.77 -7.98 -11.41
N PHE A 146 -24.86 -7.35 -10.67
CA PHE A 146 -25.11 -6.07 -9.99
C PHE A 146 -24.84 -4.84 -10.87
N LYS A 147 -24.38 -5.00 -12.12
CA LYS A 147 -24.01 -3.87 -13.00
C LYS A 147 -25.14 -2.88 -13.26
N ASN A 148 -26.38 -3.37 -13.36
CA ASN A 148 -27.55 -2.54 -13.64
C ASN A 148 -28.26 -2.07 -12.36
N THR A 149 -27.66 -2.32 -11.19
CA THR A 149 -28.19 -1.88 -9.90
C THR A 149 -27.44 -0.63 -9.43
N ASN A 150 -27.97 0.05 -8.41
CA ASN A 150 -27.25 1.15 -7.77
C ASN A 150 -26.10 0.69 -6.83
N LEU A 151 -25.65 -0.57 -6.94
CA LEU A 151 -24.60 -1.15 -6.13
C LEU A 151 -23.27 -1.21 -6.90
N ARG A 152 -22.21 -0.68 -6.29
CA ARG A 152 -20.83 -0.88 -6.73
C ARG A 152 -20.12 -1.85 -5.81
N ILE A 153 -19.42 -2.81 -6.40
CA ILE A 153 -18.74 -3.87 -5.65
C ILE A 153 -17.24 -3.59 -5.63
N ALA A 154 -16.70 -3.48 -4.42
CA ALA A 154 -15.26 -3.50 -4.16
C ALA A 154 -14.82 -4.93 -3.79
N PHE A 155 -13.57 -5.27 -4.10
CA PHE A 155 -13.01 -6.56 -3.73
C PHE A 155 -12.05 -6.42 -2.55
N GLN A 156 -12.12 -7.36 -1.61
CA GLN A 156 -11.16 -7.51 -0.53
C GLN A 156 -10.40 -8.82 -0.70
N PRO A 157 -9.06 -8.85 -0.56
CA PRO A 157 -8.31 -10.11 -0.59
C PRO A 157 -8.72 -11.01 0.58
N THR A 158 -8.70 -12.33 0.36
CA THR A 158 -9.01 -13.31 1.41
C THR A 158 -7.89 -13.45 2.44
N ASN A 159 -6.63 -13.32 1.99
CA ASN A 159 -5.43 -13.43 2.81
C ASN A 159 -4.83 -12.04 2.96
N THR A 160 -5.10 -11.40 4.09
CA THR A 160 -4.45 -10.13 4.45
C THR A 160 -3.07 -10.41 5.04
N ILE A 161 -2.11 -9.51 4.82
CA ILE A 161 -0.79 -9.57 5.46
C ILE A 161 -0.94 -9.70 6.98
N TRP A 162 -1.92 -8.99 7.57
CA TRP A 162 -2.21 -9.11 8.98
C TRP A 162 -2.58 -10.54 9.38
N GLN A 163 -3.41 -11.25 8.63
CA GLN A 163 -3.74 -12.66 8.94
C GLN A 163 -2.52 -13.58 8.84
N LEU A 164 -1.59 -13.30 7.93
CA LEU A 164 -0.36 -14.09 7.76
C LEU A 164 0.69 -13.78 8.83
N LEU A 165 0.81 -12.51 9.23
CA LEU A 165 1.80 -12.03 10.20
C LEU A 165 1.29 -12.03 11.64
N LYS A 166 -0.02 -12.15 11.84
CA LYS A 166 -0.59 -12.27 13.18
C LYS A 166 -0.06 -13.57 13.75
N HIS A 167 0.95 -13.44 14.60
CA HIS A 167 1.35 -14.50 15.48
C HIS A 167 0.12 -14.84 16.31
N ASN A 168 -0.48 -16.00 16.05
CA ASN A 168 -1.42 -16.61 16.98
C ASN A 168 -0.58 -16.94 18.22
N LYS A 169 -0.38 -15.95 19.10
CA LYS A 169 0.09 -16.23 20.44
C LYS A 169 -0.94 -17.21 20.98
N ASN A 170 -0.49 -18.41 21.35
CA ASN A 170 -1.31 -19.26 22.20
C ASN A 170 -1.76 -18.38 23.36
N PRO A 171 -3.06 -18.36 23.72
CA PRO A 171 -3.47 -17.64 24.91
C PRO A 171 -2.56 -18.14 26.04
N PRO A 172 -1.86 -17.24 26.76
CA PRO A 172 -0.96 -17.68 27.80
C PRO A 172 -1.76 -18.54 28.77
N ASN A 173 -1.17 -19.65 29.23
CA ASN A 173 -1.82 -20.53 30.17
C ASN A 173 -2.32 -19.66 31.34
N ARG A 174 -3.60 -19.79 31.71
CA ARG A 174 -4.20 -19.00 32.79
C ARG A 174 -3.36 -19.08 34.08
N TYR A 175 -2.72 -20.23 34.30
CA TYR A 175 -1.86 -20.51 35.45
C TYR A 175 -0.43 -19.93 35.34
N SER A 176 0.02 -19.51 34.15
CA SER A 176 1.34 -18.90 33.94
C SER A 176 1.29 -17.37 33.86
N ASN A 177 0.12 -16.76 34.06
CA ASN A 177 -0.03 -15.32 34.07
C ASN A 177 0.29 -14.77 35.46
N SER A 178 1.14 -13.74 35.51
CA SER A 178 1.33 -12.96 36.73
C SER A 178 0.01 -12.34 37.17
N GLY A 179 -0.32 -12.50 38.45
CA GLY A 179 -1.60 -12.06 38.99
C GLY A 179 -1.56 -11.95 40.50
N VAL A 180 -2.56 -11.25 41.03
CA VAL A 180 -2.80 -11.15 42.48
C VAL A 180 -3.79 -12.26 42.86
N TYR A 181 -3.45 -13.07 43.86
CA TYR A 181 -4.32 -14.14 44.35
C TYR A 181 -4.65 -13.92 45.83
N SER A 182 -5.79 -14.46 46.28
CA SER A 182 -6.20 -14.43 47.68
C SER A 182 -6.40 -15.86 48.20
N ILE A 183 -5.87 -16.14 49.39
CA ILE A 183 -6.07 -17.40 50.11
C ILE A 183 -6.88 -17.10 51.37
N LYS A 184 -8.03 -17.77 51.51
CA LYS A 184 -8.86 -17.66 52.71
C LYS A 184 -8.32 -18.60 53.79
N CYS A 185 -8.18 -18.10 55.01
CA CYS A 185 -7.84 -18.94 56.15
C CYS A 185 -9.01 -19.89 56.46
N SER A 186 -8.73 -21.18 56.61
CA SER A 186 -9.78 -22.19 56.86
C SER A 186 -10.42 -22.06 58.24
N SER A 187 -9.72 -21.51 59.22
CA SER A 187 -10.17 -21.40 60.62
C SER A 187 -10.66 -20.01 61.02
N CYS A 188 -10.49 -18.98 60.19
CA CYS A 188 -11.00 -17.64 60.49
C CYS A 188 -11.34 -16.84 59.22
N ASN A 189 -12.15 -15.78 59.34
CA ASN A 189 -12.63 -15.00 58.17
C ASN A 189 -11.60 -13.98 57.63
N ARG A 190 -10.31 -14.32 57.67
CA ARG A 190 -9.21 -13.48 57.16
C ARG A 190 -8.69 -14.02 55.82
N PHE A 191 -8.12 -13.12 55.02
CA PHE A 191 -7.57 -13.42 53.70
C PHE A 191 -6.11 -12.96 53.62
N SER A 192 -5.26 -13.80 53.04
CA SER A 192 -3.89 -13.43 52.66
C SER A 192 -3.87 -13.13 51.16
N ILE A 193 -3.38 -11.95 50.78
CA ILE A 193 -3.27 -11.52 49.38
C ILE A 193 -1.79 -11.59 48.98
N GLY A 194 -1.50 -12.28 47.88
CA GLY A 194 -0.14 -12.43 47.34
C GLY A 194 -0.10 -12.04 45.85
N GLN A 195 1.08 -11.70 45.35
CA GLN A 195 1.32 -11.41 43.93
C GLN A 195 2.37 -12.37 43.36
N THR A 196 2.20 -12.82 42.13
CA THR A 196 3.22 -13.58 41.40
C THR A 196 4.03 -12.66 40.48
N GLY A 197 5.36 -12.76 40.53
CA GLY A 197 6.27 -12.02 39.65
C GLY A 197 6.29 -12.57 38.22
N ARG A 198 6.96 -11.87 37.31
CA ARG A 198 7.43 -12.42 36.03
C ARG A 198 8.89 -12.81 36.21
N GLU A 199 9.28 -13.97 35.69
CA GLU A 199 10.66 -14.17 35.22
C GLU A 199 10.78 -13.67 33.78
#